data_AF-A0A522CU96-F1
#
_entry.id   AF-A0A522CU96-F1
#
_cell.length_a   1.000
_cell.length_b   1.000
_cell.length_c   1.000
_cell.angle_alpha   90.00
_cell.angle_beta   90.00
_cell.angle_gamma   90.00
#
_symmetry.space_group_name_H-M   'P 1'
#
loop_
_entity.id
_entity.type
_entity.pdbx_description
1 polymer ?
#
loop_
_entity_poly.entity_id
_entity_poly.type
_entity_poly.pdbx_seq_one_letter_code
_entity_poly.pdbx_strand_id
1 'polypeptide(L)'
;MSATEKDLIIKLPLRVGLWMSHADDTAGFFDDKVERARLKAVIERIAKHHESSGFVRNALANTLAHEDKWPEWAGDIDNIFKDCKAALQMVKAQSAHEDLQLYRVVIMQTAVCVAEAFQEDPIVPDLTGLTFASANDPGIPDNISKKEKKALEELKKVLWG
;
A
#
# COMPACT_ATOMS: atom_id res chain seq x y z
N MET A 1 18.70 10.37 -5.07
CA MET A 1 18.14 9.00 -4.97
C MET A 1 18.80 8.09 -5.97
N SER A 2 19.51 7.07 -5.48
CA SER A 2 20.06 5.98 -6.29
C SER A 2 18.92 5.14 -6.89
N ALA A 3 19.22 4.39 -7.96
CA ALA A 3 18.21 3.59 -8.66
C ALA A 3 17.53 2.55 -7.75
N THR A 4 18.29 1.94 -6.84
CA THR A 4 17.79 0.94 -5.88
C THR A 4 16.88 1.56 -4.81
N GLU A 5 17.18 2.78 -4.35
CA GLU A 5 16.31 3.51 -3.42
C GLU A 5 14.99 3.91 -4.07
N LYS A 6 15.03 4.31 -5.36
CA LYS A 6 13.80 4.59 -6.12
C LYS A 6 12.95 3.34 -6.25
N ASP A 7 13.58 2.21 -6.57
CA ASP A 7 12.90 0.94 -6.78
C ASP A 7 12.09 0.51 -5.54
N LEU A 8 12.67 0.65 -4.34
CA LEU A 8 11.97 0.32 -3.09
C LEU A 8 10.72 1.17 -2.88
N ILE A 9 10.81 2.48 -3.08
CA ILE A 9 9.68 3.40 -2.94
C ILE A 9 8.58 3.09 -3.96
N ILE A 10 8.97 2.73 -5.18
CA ILE A 10 8.05 2.44 -6.28
C ILE A 10 7.32 1.11 -6.03
N LYS A 11 7.99 0.07 -5.55
CA LYS A 11 7.36 -1.25 -5.37
C LYS A 11 6.60 -1.41 -4.06
N LEU A 12 6.81 -0.52 -3.08
CA LEU A 12 6.23 -0.68 -1.75
C LEU A 12 4.69 -0.71 -1.73
N PRO A 13 3.95 0.13 -2.49
CA PRO A 13 2.48 0.05 -2.52
C PRO A 13 2.00 -1.35 -2.93
N LEU A 14 2.58 -1.92 -3.98
CA LEU A 14 2.31 -3.29 -4.41
C LEU A 14 2.57 -4.28 -3.28
N ARG A 15 3.79 -4.27 -2.71
CA ARG A 15 4.21 -5.27 -1.72
C ARG A 15 3.41 -5.21 -0.43
N VAL A 16 3.00 -4.01 0.00
CA VAL A 16 2.13 -3.84 1.17
C VAL A 16 0.72 -4.36 0.88
N GLY A 17 0.21 -4.12 -0.32
CA GLY A 17 -1.06 -4.70 -0.73
C GLY A 17 -1.03 -6.23 -0.69
N LEU A 18 0.03 -6.85 -1.22
CA LEU A 18 0.21 -8.31 -1.21
C LEU A 18 0.38 -8.90 0.18
N TRP A 19 1.17 -8.24 1.01
CA TRP A 19 1.30 -8.64 2.39
C TRP A 19 -0.05 -8.61 3.12
N MET A 20 -0.87 -7.57 2.88
CA MET A 20 -2.19 -7.47 3.51
C MET A 20 -3.16 -8.52 2.98
N SER A 21 -3.16 -8.84 1.69
CA SER A 21 -4.05 -9.88 1.16
C SER A 21 -3.77 -11.27 1.76
N HIS A 22 -2.56 -11.49 2.28
CA HIS A 22 -2.17 -12.72 2.97
C HIS A 22 -2.45 -12.69 4.49
N ALA A 23 -2.88 -11.56 5.06
CA ALA A 23 -2.99 -11.38 6.50
C ALA A 23 -4.04 -12.27 7.18
N ASP A 24 -5.05 -12.74 6.45
CA ASP A 24 -6.08 -13.66 7.00
C ASP A 24 -5.84 -15.15 6.71
N ASP A 25 -4.63 -15.55 6.29
CA ASP A 25 -4.28 -16.93 5.88
C ASP A 25 -5.04 -17.45 4.65
N THR A 26 -5.77 -16.58 3.93
CA THR A 26 -6.23 -16.87 2.58
C THR A 26 -5.01 -16.87 1.66
N ALA A 27 -4.42 -18.05 1.45
CA ALA A 27 -3.33 -18.24 0.51
C ALA A 27 -3.84 -18.03 -0.93
N GLY A 28 -3.99 -16.77 -1.32
CA GLY A 28 -4.10 -16.34 -2.70
C GLY A 28 -2.74 -16.41 -3.33
N PHE A 29 -2.55 -17.25 -4.35
CA PHE A 29 -1.38 -17.10 -5.19
C PHE A 29 -1.55 -15.78 -5.93
N PHE A 30 -0.64 -14.82 -5.75
CA PHE A 30 -0.55 -13.56 -6.53
C PHE A 30 -0.58 -13.76 -8.07
N ASP A 31 -0.49 -15.02 -8.53
CA ASP A 31 -0.68 -15.42 -9.91
C ASP A 31 -2.16 -15.50 -10.34
N ASP A 32 -3.11 -15.34 -9.41
CA ASP A 32 -4.51 -15.15 -9.76
C ASP A 32 -4.69 -13.75 -10.40
N LYS A 33 -5.09 -13.76 -11.68
CA LYS A 33 -5.40 -12.57 -12.46
C LYS A 33 -6.41 -11.67 -11.75
N VAL A 34 -7.31 -12.25 -10.95
CA VAL A 34 -8.32 -11.51 -10.18
C VAL A 34 -7.65 -10.68 -9.08
N GLU A 35 -6.75 -11.26 -8.30
CA GLU A 35 -6.06 -10.56 -7.21
C GLU A 35 -5.18 -9.43 -7.72
N ARG A 36 -4.45 -9.68 -8.83
CA ARG A 36 -3.65 -8.65 -9.49
C ARG A 36 -4.49 -7.50 -10.01
N ALA A 37 -5.63 -7.80 -10.65
CA ALA A 37 -6.55 -6.78 -11.14
C ALA A 37 -7.16 -5.95 -10.00
N ARG A 38 -7.50 -6.58 -8.88
CA ARG A 38 -8.01 -5.89 -7.68
C ARG A 38 -6.96 -4.94 -7.09
N LEU A 39 -5.74 -5.42 -6.90
CA LEU A 39 -4.65 -4.60 -6.36
C LEU A 39 -4.30 -3.43 -7.30
N LYS A 40 -4.34 -3.67 -8.62
CA LYS A 40 -4.22 -2.60 -9.60
C LYS A 40 -5.30 -1.53 -9.45
N ALA A 41 -6.57 -1.93 -9.36
CA ALA A 41 -7.67 -0.99 -9.17
C ALA A 41 -7.53 -0.18 -7.87
N VAL A 42 -7.04 -0.80 -6.79
CA VAL A 42 -6.71 -0.11 -5.53
C VAL A 42 -5.63 0.95 -5.76
N ILE A 43 -4.49 0.58 -6.36
CA ILE A 43 -3.38 1.51 -6.59
C ILE A 43 -3.79 2.65 -7.53
N GLU A 44 -4.55 2.37 -8.59
CA GLU A 44 -5.09 3.39 -9.51
C GLU A 44 -6.00 4.38 -8.79
N ARG A 45 -6.87 3.90 -7.91
CA ARG A 45 -7.80 4.76 -7.17
C ARG A 45 -7.07 5.62 -6.14
N ILE A 46 -6.06 5.09 -5.45
CA ILE A 46 -5.20 5.87 -4.55
C ILE A 46 -4.40 6.91 -5.35
N ALA A 47 -3.86 6.54 -6.52
CA ALA A 47 -3.13 7.47 -7.39
C ALA A 47 -4.00 8.65 -7.84
N LYS A 48 -5.28 8.37 -8.17
CA LYS A 48 -6.27 9.40 -8.49
C LYS A 48 -6.60 10.29 -7.29
N HIS A 49 -6.73 9.72 -6.10
CA HIS A 49 -7.01 10.49 -4.88
C HIS A 49 -5.87 11.47 -4.54
N HIS A 50 -4.61 11.08 -4.81
CA HIS A 50 -3.42 11.88 -4.54
C HIS A 50 -2.84 12.56 -5.79
N GLU A 51 -3.65 12.82 -6.82
CA GLU A 51 -3.17 13.34 -8.11
C GLU A 51 -2.49 14.72 -8.03
N SER A 52 -2.78 15.49 -6.98
CA SER A 52 -2.19 16.80 -6.72
C SER A 52 -0.78 16.73 -6.08
N SER A 53 -0.38 15.57 -5.54
CA SER A 53 0.95 15.40 -4.94
C SER A 53 1.96 14.87 -5.96
N GLY A 54 2.94 15.69 -6.32
CA GLY A 54 3.97 15.32 -7.30
C GLY A 54 4.75 14.06 -6.90
N PHE A 55 5.17 13.94 -5.64
CA PHE A 55 5.98 12.80 -5.18
C PHE A 55 5.18 11.49 -5.18
N VAL A 56 4.06 11.47 -4.47
CA VAL A 56 3.22 10.27 -4.32
C VAL A 56 2.63 9.84 -5.66
N ARG A 57 2.13 10.79 -6.46
CA ARG A 57 1.63 10.50 -7.81
C ARG A 57 2.72 9.84 -8.66
N ASN A 58 3.95 10.36 -8.61
CA ASN A 58 5.04 9.77 -9.36
C ASN A 58 5.38 8.36 -8.86
N ALA A 59 5.41 8.13 -7.54
CA ALA A 59 5.66 6.79 -6.99
C ALA A 59 4.60 5.78 -7.49
N LEU A 60 3.31 6.10 -7.33
CA LEU A 60 2.20 5.22 -7.72
C LEU A 60 2.11 5.03 -9.24
N ALA A 61 2.31 6.08 -10.02
CA ALA A 61 2.35 5.99 -11.48
C ALA A 61 3.51 5.10 -11.95
N ASN A 62 4.67 5.17 -11.30
CA ASN A 62 5.78 4.27 -11.59
C ASN A 62 5.48 2.83 -11.15
N THR A 63 4.73 2.61 -10.05
CA THR A 63 4.28 1.27 -9.65
C THR A 63 3.42 0.67 -10.76
N LEU A 64 2.43 1.42 -11.25
CA LEU A 64 1.50 0.99 -12.30
C LEU A 64 2.18 0.81 -13.66
N ALA A 65 3.12 1.69 -14.02
CA ALA A 65 3.85 1.61 -15.28
C ALA A 65 4.78 0.38 -15.39
N HIS A 66 5.10 -0.26 -14.26
CA HIS A 66 5.95 -1.45 -14.19
C HIS A 66 5.16 -2.70 -13.77
N GLU A 67 3.89 -2.82 -14.18
CA GLU A 67 3.05 -3.99 -13.91
C GLU A 67 3.69 -5.31 -14.36
N ASP A 68 4.50 -5.26 -15.43
CA ASP A 68 5.30 -6.37 -15.94
C ASP A 68 6.32 -6.91 -14.92
N LYS A 69 6.80 -6.06 -14.02
CA LYS A 69 7.75 -6.41 -12.94
C LYS A 69 7.07 -6.86 -11.65
N TRP A 70 5.76 -6.74 -11.54
CA TRP A 70 5.05 -7.08 -10.31
C TRP A 70 5.28 -8.52 -9.84
N PRO A 71 5.34 -9.55 -10.71
CA PRO A 71 5.68 -10.91 -10.29
C PRO A 71 7.06 -11.02 -9.63
N GLU A 72 8.04 -10.26 -10.10
CA GLU A 72 9.38 -10.19 -9.50
C GLU A 72 9.32 -9.46 -8.15
N TRP A 73 8.59 -8.35 -8.09
CA TRP A 73 8.46 -7.53 -6.89
C TRP A 73 7.62 -8.16 -5.78
N ALA A 74 6.76 -9.14 -6.12
CA ALA A 74 5.94 -9.89 -5.18
C ALA A 74 6.76 -10.85 -4.29
N GLY A 75 8.06 -11.01 -4.52
CA GLY A 75 8.94 -11.81 -3.66
C GLY A 75 9.14 -11.21 -2.26
N ASP A 76 9.40 -12.10 -1.30
CA ASP A 76 9.86 -11.78 0.07
C ASP A 76 8.96 -10.76 0.80
N ILE A 77 7.65 -10.97 0.79
CA ILE A 77 6.67 -10.11 1.50
C ILE A 77 6.77 -10.22 3.03
N ASP A 78 7.48 -11.22 3.56
CA ASP A 78 7.70 -11.40 5.00
C ASP A 78 8.56 -10.28 5.62
N ASN A 79 9.37 -9.60 4.79
CA ASN A 79 10.23 -8.49 5.21
C ASN A 79 9.56 -7.10 5.10
N ILE A 80 8.24 -7.03 4.90
CA ILE A 80 7.55 -5.78 4.56
C ILE A 80 7.79 -4.65 5.55
N PHE A 81 7.85 -4.94 6.86
CA PHE A 81 8.07 -3.91 7.88
C PHE A 81 9.47 -3.30 7.81
N LYS A 82 10.47 -4.10 7.44
CA LYS A 82 11.83 -3.62 7.22
C LYS A 82 11.87 -2.71 5.99
N ASP A 83 11.17 -3.11 4.93
CA ASP A 83 11.08 -2.35 3.69
C ASP A 83 10.35 -1.02 3.87
N CYS A 84 9.25 -1.00 4.63
CA CYS A 84 8.56 0.22 5.02
C CYS A 84 9.52 1.19 5.74
N LYS A 85 10.27 0.72 6.74
CA LYS A 85 11.23 1.57 7.48
C LYS A 85 12.31 2.13 6.56
N ALA A 86 12.89 1.29 5.71
CA ALA A 86 13.93 1.70 4.77
C ALA A 86 13.40 2.74 3.77
N ALA A 87 12.23 2.50 3.16
CA ALA A 87 11.61 3.46 2.25
C ALA A 87 11.32 4.80 2.94
N LEU A 88 10.76 4.78 4.15
CA LEU A 88 10.49 6.01 4.91
C LEU A 88 11.77 6.78 5.24
N GLN A 89 12.87 6.09 5.58
CA GLN A 89 14.17 6.75 5.77
C GLN A 89 14.68 7.40 4.49
N MET A 90 14.53 6.73 3.34
CA MET A 90 14.90 7.27 2.03
C MET A 90 14.08 8.51 1.66
N VAL A 91 12.76 8.47 1.85
CA VAL A 91 11.88 9.62 1.60
C VAL A 91 12.24 10.78 2.54
N LYS A 92 12.41 10.49 3.84
CA LYS A 92 12.81 11.50 4.84
C LYS A 92 14.12 12.20 4.49
N ALA A 93 15.08 11.47 3.93
CA ALA A 93 16.39 12.03 3.60
C ALA A 93 16.40 12.86 2.31
N GLN A 94 15.40 12.72 1.43
CA GLN A 94 15.48 13.18 0.04
C GLN A 94 14.26 13.98 -0.45
N SER A 95 13.22 14.07 0.36
CA SER A 95 11.95 14.71 0.03
C SER A 95 11.49 15.65 1.14
N ALA A 96 10.46 16.46 0.86
CA ALA A 96 9.88 17.35 1.86
C ALA A 96 9.21 16.53 2.99
N HIS A 97 9.05 17.14 4.16
CA HIS A 97 8.40 16.46 5.28
C HIS A 97 6.94 16.09 4.94
N GLU A 98 6.26 16.92 4.16
CA GLU A 98 4.91 16.70 3.66
C GLU A 98 4.84 15.45 2.77
N ASP A 99 5.84 15.21 1.93
CA ASP A 99 5.92 14.01 1.08
C ASP A 99 6.09 12.75 1.92
N LEU A 100 6.87 12.81 3.01
CA LEU A 100 7.00 11.70 3.95
C LEU A 100 5.66 11.36 4.61
N GLN A 101 4.93 12.37 5.09
CA GLN A 101 3.63 12.16 5.72
C GLN A 101 2.63 11.58 4.72
N LEU A 102 2.58 12.13 3.52
CA LEU A 102 1.66 11.65 2.50
C LEU A 102 2.01 10.22 2.04
N TYR A 103 3.30 9.90 1.94
CA TYR A 103 3.74 8.57 1.58
C TYR A 103 3.35 7.53 2.65
N ARG A 104 3.44 7.86 3.96
CA ARG A 104 2.90 7.00 5.03
C ARG A 104 1.41 6.73 4.84
N VAL A 105 0.64 7.79 4.57
CA VAL A 105 -0.80 7.70 4.34
C VAL A 105 -1.09 6.76 3.16
N VAL A 106 -0.38 6.90 2.05
CA VAL A 106 -0.55 6.05 0.84
C VAL A 106 -0.25 4.59 1.11
N ILE A 107 0.81 4.30 1.86
CA ILE A 107 1.16 2.92 2.21
C ILE A 107 0.08 2.30 3.09
N MET A 108 -0.39 3.02 4.12
CA MET A 108 -1.47 2.56 4.98
C MET A 108 -2.78 2.39 4.20
N GLN A 109 -3.13 3.35 3.33
CA GLN A 109 -4.31 3.27 2.48
C GLN A 109 -4.30 2.04 1.58
N THR A 110 -3.14 1.70 1.02
CA THR A 110 -3.04 0.51 0.17
C THR A 110 -3.39 -0.76 0.94
N ALA A 111 -2.87 -0.90 2.17
CA ALA A 111 -3.21 -2.01 3.03
C ALA A 111 -4.70 -2.02 3.40
N VAL A 112 -5.23 -0.88 3.86
CA VAL A 112 -6.64 -0.75 4.26
C VAL A 112 -7.59 -1.10 3.11
N CYS A 113 -7.35 -0.55 1.91
CA CYS A 113 -8.16 -0.83 0.73
C CYS A 113 -8.13 -2.31 0.35
N VAL A 114 -6.99 -2.98 0.52
CA VAL A 114 -6.90 -4.43 0.28
C VAL A 114 -7.66 -5.23 1.32
N ALA A 115 -7.54 -4.90 2.62
CA ALA A 115 -8.29 -5.58 3.67
C ALA A 115 -9.82 -5.48 3.44
N GLU A 116 -10.31 -4.34 2.96
CA GLU A 116 -11.73 -4.17 2.61
C GLU A 116 -12.11 -4.84 1.29
N ALA A 117 -11.28 -4.73 0.25
CA ALA A 117 -11.55 -5.25 -1.10
C ALA A 117 -11.72 -6.77 -1.14
N PHE A 118 -11.11 -7.48 -0.20
CA PHE A 118 -11.08 -8.94 -0.19
C PHE A 118 -12.14 -9.55 0.74
N GLN A 119 -12.89 -8.73 1.48
CA GLN A 119 -14.08 -9.12 2.27
C GLN A 119 -15.37 -9.13 1.44
N GLU A 120 -15.46 -8.28 0.41
CA GLU A 120 -16.65 -8.15 -0.45
C GLU A 120 -16.46 -8.85 -1.81
N ASP A 121 -17.58 -9.24 -2.44
CA ASP A 121 -17.69 -9.87 -3.78
C ASP A 121 -16.93 -9.06 -4.88
N PRO A 122 -16.84 -9.44 -6.18
CA PRO A 122 -15.87 -8.93 -7.17
C PRO A 122 -15.93 -7.42 -7.54
N ILE A 123 -16.63 -6.60 -6.78
CA ILE A 123 -16.73 -5.16 -6.88
C ILE A 123 -15.52 -4.55 -6.15
N VAL A 124 -14.73 -3.74 -6.87
CA VAL A 124 -13.69 -2.88 -6.26
C VAL A 124 -14.34 -2.10 -5.12
N PRO A 125 -13.84 -2.20 -3.86
CA PRO A 125 -14.54 -1.65 -2.70
C PRO A 125 -14.79 -0.17 -2.89
N ASP A 126 -15.95 0.30 -2.44
CA ASP A 126 -16.26 1.70 -2.51
C ASP A 126 -15.46 2.50 -1.47
N LEU A 127 -14.29 2.98 -1.88
CA LEU A 127 -13.43 3.87 -1.06
C LEU A 127 -14.08 5.23 -0.74
N THR A 128 -15.34 5.51 -1.11
CA THR A 128 -16.05 6.71 -0.61
C THR A 128 -16.31 6.64 0.89
N GLY A 129 -16.42 5.43 1.45
CA GLY A 129 -16.63 5.17 2.87
C GLY A 129 -15.34 5.00 3.69
N LEU A 130 -14.18 4.87 3.03
CA LEU A 130 -12.90 4.93 3.71
C LEU A 130 -12.71 6.31 4.28
N THR A 131 -12.98 6.42 5.57
CA THR A 131 -12.84 7.66 6.32
C THR A 131 -11.36 8.03 6.36
N PHE A 132 -10.97 8.88 5.42
CA PHE A 132 -9.66 9.55 5.31
C PHE A 132 -9.46 10.57 6.46
N ALA A 133 -9.66 10.13 7.71
CA ALA A 133 -9.96 11.00 8.83
C ALA A 133 -8.78 11.89 9.28
N SER A 134 -7.54 11.63 8.85
CA SER A 134 -6.44 12.56 9.09
C SER A 134 -5.21 12.20 8.25
N ALA A 135 -4.53 13.20 7.69
CA ALA A 135 -3.18 13.06 7.15
C ALA A 135 -2.16 12.53 8.19
N ASN A 136 -2.56 12.50 9.48
CA ASN A 136 -1.74 12.05 10.59
C ASN A 136 -2.09 10.63 11.09
N ASP A 137 -3.26 10.08 10.73
CA ASP A 137 -3.71 8.77 11.20
C ASP A 137 -4.92 8.27 10.38
N PRO A 138 -4.71 7.41 9.38
CA PRO A 138 -5.80 6.71 8.72
C PRO A 138 -6.33 5.66 9.70
N GLY A 139 -7.55 5.86 10.19
CA GLY A 139 -8.20 4.90 11.08
C GLY A 139 -8.27 3.50 10.48
N ILE A 140 -8.36 2.48 11.34
CA ILE A 140 -8.54 1.09 10.91
C ILE A 140 -10.04 0.83 10.80
N PRO A 141 -10.52 0.28 9.68
CA PRO A 141 -11.94 0.04 9.47
C PRO A 141 -12.48 -1.04 10.40
N ASP A 142 -13.78 -0.98 10.71
CA ASP A 142 -14.41 -1.89 11.66
C ASP A 142 -14.93 -3.20 11.04
N ASN A 143 -15.14 -3.22 9.72
CA ASN A 143 -15.72 -4.29 8.92
C ASN A 143 -14.70 -5.29 8.34
N ILE A 144 -13.52 -5.41 8.95
CA ILE A 144 -12.48 -6.37 8.53
C ILE A 144 -12.20 -7.41 9.64
N SER A 145 -11.51 -8.51 9.29
CA SER A 145 -11.22 -9.61 10.21
C SER A 145 -10.32 -9.16 11.37
N LYS A 146 -10.34 -9.92 12.48
CA LYS A 146 -9.44 -9.65 13.62
C LYS A 146 -7.96 -9.73 13.23
N LYS A 147 -7.59 -10.59 12.28
CA LYS A 147 -6.21 -10.75 11.82
C LYS A 147 -5.77 -9.55 10.98
N GLU A 148 -6.61 -9.10 10.05
CA GLU A 148 -6.36 -7.90 9.24
C GLU A 148 -6.28 -6.65 10.12
N LYS A 149 -7.17 -6.49 11.11
CA LYS A 149 -7.07 -5.39 12.09
C LYS A 149 -5.72 -5.41 12.80
N LYS A 150 -5.28 -6.58 13.28
CA LYS A 150 -3.99 -6.73 13.94
C LYS A 150 -2.82 -6.38 13.00
N ALA A 151 -2.86 -6.84 11.75
CA ALA A 151 -1.86 -6.53 10.75
C ALA A 151 -1.80 -5.01 10.49
N LEU A 152 -2.93 -4.34 10.30
CA LEU A 152 -3.00 -2.89 10.12
C LEU A 152 -2.44 -2.11 11.33
N GLU A 153 -2.71 -2.57 12.55
CA GLU A 153 -2.12 -1.97 13.77
C GLU A 153 -0.59 -2.12 13.80
N GLU A 154 -0.06 -3.26 13.38
CA GLU A 154 1.38 -3.50 13.28
C GLU A 154 2.02 -2.62 12.20
N LEU A 155 1.40 -2.52 11.02
CA LEU A 155 1.85 -1.62 9.95
C LEU A 155 1.84 -0.17 10.42
N LYS A 156 0.78 0.27 11.09
CA LYS A 156 0.67 1.63 11.64
C LYS A 156 1.81 1.96 12.60
N LYS A 157 2.15 1.05 13.51
CA LYS A 157 3.31 1.20 14.41
C LYS A 157 4.62 1.36 13.64
N VAL A 158 4.78 0.67 12.51
CA VAL A 158 5.98 0.79 11.67
C VAL A 158 6.04 2.13 10.94
N LEU A 159 4.89 2.64 10.50
CA LEU A 159 4.83 3.87 9.72
C LEU A 159 4.98 5.13 10.60
N TRP A 160 4.41 5.14 11.80
CA TRP A 160 4.38 6.31 12.71
C TRP A 160 5.18 6.17 14.00
N GLY A 161 5.68 4.98 14.36
CA GLY A 161 6.57 4.77 15.51
C GLY A 161 8.03 5.04 15.20
#